data_AF-A0A2E0WRX3-F1
#
_entry.id   AF-A0A2E0WRX3-F1
#
_cell.length_a   1.000
_cell.length_b   1.000
_cell.length_c   1.000
_cell.angle_alpha   90.00
_cell.angle_beta   90.00
_cell.angle_gamma   90.00
#
_symmetry.space_group_name_H-M   'P 1'
#
loop_
_entity.id
_entity.type
_entity.pdbx_description
1 polymer ?
#
loop_
_entity_poly.entity_id
_entity_poly.type
_entity_poly.pdbx_seq_one_letter_code
_entity_poly.pdbx_strand_id
1 'polypeptide(L)'
;MLTEPAEQALHQAVEQLRPKVEPLFARGEYTEALCLLAALREPVDSFFDQVMVMAEDTALRDNRLALLQGLQALFLRAADLSRLQG
;
A
#
# COMPACT_ATOMS: atom_id res chain seq x y z
N MET A 1 16.11 -2.98 -5.30
CA MET A 1 16.64 -2.04 -4.30
C MET A 1 15.69 -0.86 -4.24
N LEU A 2 15.42 -0.35 -3.04
CA LEU A 2 14.70 0.91 -2.84
C LEU A 2 15.75 2.01 -2.66
N THR A 3 15.69 3.02 -3.49
CA THR A 3 16.67 4.10 -3.65
C THR A 3 16.19 5.39 -3.02
N GLU A 4 14.94 5.79 -3.26
CA GLU A 4 14.41 7.05 -2.75
C GLU A 4 13.93 6.90 -1.29
N PRO A 5 14.13 7.90 -0.42
CA PRO A 5 13.61 7.86 0.94
C PRO A 5 12.09 7.67 0.99
N ALA A 6 11.35 8.28 0.05
CA ALA A 6 9.89 8.18 0.01
C ALA A 6 9.38 6.77 -0.35
N GLU A 7 10.04 6.05 -1.27
CA GLU A 7 9.65 4.66 -1.58
C GLU A 7 10.03 3.68 -0.47
N GLN A 8 11.14 3.93 0.23
CA GLN A 8 11.50 3.20 1.44
C GLN A 8 10.49 3.42 2.57
N ALA A 9 10.09 4.67 2.80
CA ALA A 9 9.11 5.03 3.82
C ALA A 9 7.74 4.39 3.53
N LEU A 10 7.28 4.44 2.27
CA LEU A 10 6.03 3.79 1.85
C LEU A 10 6.11 2.27 2.05
N HIS A 11 7.18 1.63 1.60
CA HIS A 11 7.38 0.20 1.81
C HIS A 11 7.36 -0.18 3.30
N GLN A 12 8.09 0.56 4.13
CA GLN A 12 8.12 0.32 5.57
C GLN A 12 6.75 0.52 6.22
N ALA A 13 6.00 1.56 5.83
CA ALA A 13 4.65 1.79 6.32
C ALA A 13 3.73 0.61 5.98
N VAL A 14 3.78 0.09 4.75
CA VAL A 14 3.02 -1.10 4.32
C VAL A 14 3.41 -2.34 5.13
N GLU A 15 4.71 -2.60 5.30
CA GLU A 15 5.22 -3.74 6.07
C GLU A 15 4.76 -3.71 7.54
N GLN A 16 4.69 -2.52 8.15
CA GLN A 16 4.22 -2.35 9.53
C GLN A 16 2.70 -2.48 9.67
N LEU A 17 1.96 -2.13 8.62
CA LEU A 17 0.50 -2.15 8.64
C LEU A 17 -0.06 -3.53 8.36
N ARG A 18 0.57 -4.28 7.44
CA ARG A 18 0.14 -5.61 7.01
C ARG A 18 -0.20 -6.57 8.16
N PRO A 19 0.65 -6.80 9.18
CA PRO A 19 0.31 -7.69 10.29
C PRO A 19 -0.85 -7.20 11.16
N LYS A 20 -1.23 -5.91 11.07
CA LYS A 20 -2.38 -5.35 11.80
C LYS A 20 -3.68 -5.53 11.02
N VAL A 21 -3.64 -5.38 9.70
CA VAL A 21 -4.84 -5.47 8.84
C VAL A 21 -5.19 -6.91 8.45
N GLU A 22 -4.20 -7.82 8.34
CA GLU A 22 -4.45 -9.21 7.98
C GLU A 22 -5.40 -9.95 8.95
N PRO A 23 -5.26 -9.83 10.29
CA PRO A 23 -6.22 -10.43 11.22
C PRO A 23 -7.62 -9.84 11.09
N LEU A 24 -7.74 -8.54 10.80
CA LEU A 24 -9.03 -7.86 10.62
C LEU A 24 -9.74 -8.38 9.37
N PHE A 25 -9.00 -8.58 8.27
CA PHE A 25 -9.54 -9.22 7.07
C PHE A 25 -10.03 -10.64 7.34
N ALA A 26 -9.32 -11.42 8.14
CA ALA A 26 -9.72 -12.77 8.49
C ALA A 26 -10.98 -12.82 9.38
N ARG A 27 -11.23 -11.77 10.18
CA ARG A 27 -12.39 -11.65 11.08
C ARG A 27 -13.59 -10.94 10.46
N GLY A 28 -13.41 -10.33 9.31
CA GLY A 28 -14.45 -9.52 8.67
C GLY A 28 -14.56 -8.08 9.19
N GLU A 29 -13.57 -7.61 9.95
CA GLU A 29 -13.53 -6.29 10.59
C GLU A 29 -13.02 -5.21 9.63
N TYR A 30 -13.73 -5.03 8.51
CA TYR A 30 -13.23 -4.24 7.37
C TYR A 30 -13.20 -2.73 7.62
N THR A 31 -14.14 -2.19 8.40
CA THR A 31 -14.14 -0.77 8.76
C THR A 31 -12.87 -0.39 9.51
N GLU A 32 -12.44 -1.23 10.45
CA GLU A 32 -11.21 -1.02 11.21
C GLU A 32 -9.97 -1.19 10.32
N ALA A 33 -9.99 -2.18 9.41
CA ALA A 33 -8.92 -2.35 8.43
C ALA A 33 -8.80 -1.12 7.50
N LEU A 34 -9.92 -0.57 7.02
CA LEU A 34 -9.94 0.64 6.20
C LEU A 34 -9.43 1.88 6.97
N CYS A 35 -9.80 2.02 8.25
CA CYS A 35 -9.28 3.07 9.11
C CYS A 35 -7.74 2.97 9.27
N LEU A 36 -7.21 1.77 9.46
CA LEU A 36 -5.77 1.56 9.51
C LEU A 36 -5.12 1.88 8.17
N LEU A 37 -5.68 1.38 7.05
CA LEU A 37 -5.15 1.63 5.72
C LEU A 37 -5.15 3.12 5.35
N ALA A 38 -6.07 3.92 5.90
CA ALA A 38 -6.08 5.36 5.71
C ALA A 38 -4.80 6.05 6.20
N ALA A 39 -4.05 5.45 7.15
CA ALA A 39 -2.75 5.93 7.59
C ALA A 39 -1.68 5.87 6.48
N LEU A 40 -1.90 5.09 5.42
CA LEU A 40 -0.99 5.03 4.27
C LEU A 40 -1.14 6.25 3.35
N ARG A 41 -2.13 7.12 3.55
CA ARG A 41 -2.35 8.29 2.69
C ARG A 41 -1.11 9.18 2.56
N GLU A 42 -0.56 9.61 3.68
CA GLU A 42 0.60 10.51 3.70
C GLU A 42 1.86 9.91 3.03
N PRO A 43 2.29 8.67 3.34
CA PRO A 43 3.43 8.07 2.64
C PRO A 43 3.16 7.79 1.16
N VAL A 44 1.90 7.57 0.76
CA VAL A 44 1.52 7.43 -0.65
C VAL A 44 1.61 8.76 -1.39
N ASP A 45 1.06 9.83 -0.81
CA ASP A 45 1.14 11.18 -1.38
C ASP A 45 2.61 11.60 -1.51
N SER A 46 3.42 11.43 -0.46
CA SER A 46 4.86 11.70 -0.50
C SER A 46 5.62 10.86 -1.52
N PHE A 47 5.20 9.62 -1.78
CA PHE A 47 5.79 8.78 -2.81
C PHE A 47 5.51 9.38 -4.20
N PHE A 48 4.27 9.76 -4.50
CA PHE A 48 3.95 10.35 -5.80
C PHE A 48 4.57 11.73 -6.02
N ASP A 49 4.76 12.52 -4.95
CA ASP A 49 5.42 13.82 -5.05
C ASP A 49 6.93 13.72 -5.31
N GLN A 50 7.59 12.68 -4.75
CA GLN A 50 9.05 12.59 -4.74
C GLN A 50 9.62 11.51 -5.66
N VAL A 51 8.79 10.57 -6.13
CA VAL A 51 9.26 9.39 -6.86
C VAL A 51 8.69 9.37 -8.27
N MET A 52 9.58 9.49 -9.26
CA MET A 52 9.23 9.31 -10.67
C MET A 52 8.97 7.83 -10.97
N VAL A 53 7.71 7.40 -10.95
CA VAL A 53 7.34 5.98 -11.16
C VAL A 53 7.86 5.45 -12.50
N MET A 54 7.75 6.24 -13.56
CA MET A 54 8.22 5.90 -14.91
C MET A 54 9.70 6.29 -15.10
N ALA A 55 10.57 5.79 -14.22
CA ALA A 55 12.01 6.00 -14.34
C ALA A 55 12.58 5.33 -15.61
N GLU A 56 13.67 5.90 -16.15
CA GLU A 56 14.39 5.35 -17.30
C GLU A 56 15.06 4.01 -16.96
N ASP A 57 15.54 3.87 -15.72
CA ASP A 57 16.04 2.61 -15.19
C ASP A 57 14.88 1.61 -15.03
N THR A 58 14.96 0.53 -15.80
CA THR A 58 13.93 -0.52 -15.82
C THR A 58 13.81 -1.24 -14.48
N ALA A 59 14.92 -1.49 -13.79
CA ALA A 59 14.88 -2.16 -12.49
C ALA A 59 14.22 -1.28 -11.41
N LEU A 60 14.46 0.03 -11.43
CA LEU A 60 13.77 0.97 -10.53
C LEU A 60 12.29 1.06 -10.83
N ARG A 61 11.92 1.19 -12.11
CA ARG A 61 10.52 1.23 -12.54
C ARG A 61 9.78 -0.03 -12.11
N ASP A 62 10.36 -1.20 -12.32
CA ASP A 62 9.72 -2.48 -11.98
C ASP A 62 9.52 -2.62 -10.45
N ASN A 63 10.48 -2.19 -9.64
CA ASN A 63 10.33 -2.17 -8.18
C ASN A 63 9.21 -1.23 -7.72
N ARG A 64 9.11 -0.03 -8.33
CA ARG A 64 8.07 0.96 -8.01
C ARG A 64 6.69 0.47 -8.41
N LEU A 65 6.56 -0.16 -9.57
CA LEU A 65 5.32 -0.78 -10.02
C LEU A 65 4.91 -1.94 -9.10
N ALA A 66 5.84 -2.79 -8.68
CA ALA A 66 5.56 -3.86 -7.74
C ALA A 66 5.04 -3.32 -6.38
N LEU A 67 5.63 -2.23 -5.87
CA LEU A 67 5.17 -1.57 -4.65
C LEU A 67 3.72 -1.06 -4.79
N LEU A 68 3.42 -0.37 -5.90
CA LEU A 68 2.08 0.13 -6.20
C LEU A 68 1.05 -0.99 -6.39
N GLN A 69 1.44 -2.10 -7.03
CA GLN A 69 0.59 -3.29 -7.18
C GLN A 69 0.27 -3.93 -5.83
N GLY A 70 1.26 -4.06 -4.94
CA GLY A 70 1.05 -4.57 -3.58
C GLY A 70 0.10 -3.69 -2.77
N LEU A 71 0.26 -2.37 -2.88
CA LEU A 71 -0.62 -1.40 -2.25
C LEU A 71 -2.06 -1.50 -2.80
N GLN A 72 -2.21 -1.55 -4.11
CA GLN A 72 -3.51 -1.71 -4.76
C GLN A 72 -4.21 -3.00 -4.31
N ALA A 73 -3.49 -4.12 -4.24
CA ALA A 73 -4.05 -5.39 -3.78
C ALA A 73 -4.56 -5.32 -2.33
N LEU A 74 -3.86 -4.60 -1.45
CA LEU A 74 -4.29 -4.36 -0.06
C LEU A 74 -5.61 -3.58 0.01
N PHE A 75 -5.75 -2.52 -0.78
CA PHE A 75 -6.98 -1.72 -0.84
C PHE A 75 -8.14 -2.49 -1.50
N LEU A 76 -7.88 -3.19 -2.61
CA LEU A 76 -8.89 -3.99 -3.29
C LEU A 76 -9.42 -5.11 -2.38
N ARG A 77 -8.56 -5.75 -1.59
CA ARG A 77 -9.00 -6.77 -0.63
C ARG A 77 -9.92 -6.20 0.45
N ALA A 78 -9.69 -4.96 0.89
CA ALA A 78 -10.61 -4.28 1.80
C ALA A 78 -11.91 -3.84 1.10
N ALA A 79 -11.83 -3.43 -0.17
CA ALA A 79 -12.95 -2.92 -0.96
C ALA A 79 -13.87 -4.02 -1.52
N ASP A 80 -13.35 -5.14 -2.01
CA ASP A 80 -14.16 -6.26 -2.50
C ASP A 80 -14.94 -6.90 -1.36
N LEU A 81 -14.32 -7.06 -0.18
CA LEU A 81 -14.97 -7.67 0.98
C LEU A 81 -16.03 -6.76 1.62
N SER A 82 -15.90 -5.43 1.49
CA SER A 82 -16.96 -4.49 1.92
C SER A 82 -18.21 -4.58 1.04
N ARG A 83 -18.08 -4.96 -0.24
CA ARG A 83 -19.21 -5.16 -1.16
C ARG A 83 -19.94 -6.49 -0.98
N LEU A 84 -19.33 -7.46 -0.30
CA LEU A 84 -19.94 -8.77 0.01
C LEU A 84 -20.88 -8.73 1.23
N GLN A 85 -20.87 -7.65 2.03
CA GLN A 85 -21.81 -7.46 3.15
C GLN A 85 -23.16 -6.85 2.75
N GLY A 86 -23.46 -6.78 1.45
CA GLY A 86 -24.71 -6.27 0.88
C GLY A 86 -25.78 -7.34 0.67
#